data_AF-L1JYV9-F1
#
_entry.id   AF-L1JYV9-F1
#
_cell.length_a   1.000
_cell.length_b   1.000
_cell.length_c   1.000
_cell.angle_alpha   90.00
_cell.angle_beta   90.00
_cell.angle_gamma   90.00
#
_symmetry.space_group_name_H-M   'P 1'
#
loop_
_entity.id
_entity.type
_entity.pdbx_description
1 polymer ?
#
loop_
_entity_poly.entity_id
_entity_poly.type
_entity_poly.pdbx_seq_one_letter_code
_entity_poly.pdbx_strand_id
1 'polypeptide(L)'
;VANAYVTLRMLRRIGCSLPVELFYADESEMSAEVVELLEGMGVVCYNIYHLPNVSSSLPLRGFQIKAFAVVFSSFEEVIWLDSDVVPLRNPLELFSSALYSAHGNVFWQDWSRDPHWISRDFLAAYGLRMEDGERELEAGQFAVSKRRAWRALQVVLYINSHFMHFYRRMYGDKDSWRLAFKLARLPLGRVARAADAVGLLDPSGRFCGNTMM
;
A
#
# COMPACT_ATOMS: atom_id res chain seq x y z
N VAL A 1 -12.09 -7.72 -6.57
CA VAL A 1 -12.34 -7.62 -8.04
C VAL A 1 -13.13 -6.38 -8.44
N ALA A 2 -14.41 -6.24 -8.07
CA ALA A 2 -15.25 -5.11 -8.52
C ALA A 2 -14.63 -3.73 -8.21
N ASN A 3 -14.05 -3.57 -7.02
CA ASN A 3 -13.39 -2.32 -6.63
C ASN A 3 -12.17 -2.02 -7.52
N ALA A 4 -11.31 -3.00 -7.78
CA ALA A 4 -10.15 -2.84 -8.68
C ALA A 4 -10.57 -2.35 -10.08
N TYR A 5 -11.65 -2.91 -10.63
CA TYR A 5 -12.21 -2.45 -11.90
C TYR A 5 -12.60 -0.96 -11.84
N VAL A 6 -13.29 -0.54 -10.76
CA VAL A 6 -13.67 0.87 -10.56
C VAL A 6 -12.44 1.77 -10.45
N THR A 7 -11.45 1.40 -9.64
CA THR A 7 -10.19 2.13 -9.48
C THR A 7 -9.46 2.31 -10.80
N LEU A 8 -9.34 1.25 -11.61
CA LEU A 8 -8.72 1.29 -12.94
C LEU A 8 -9.49 2.22 -13.89
N ARG A 9 -10.82 2.14 -13.93
CA ARG A 9 -11.65 3.04 -14.75
C ARG A 9 -11.48 4.49 -14.31
N MET A 10 -11.37 4.74 -13.01
CA MET A 10 -11.15 6.09 -12.47
C MET A 10 -9.77 6.64 -12.83
N LEU A 11 -8.71 5.83 -12.71
CA LEU A 11 -7.37 6.20 -13.19
C LEU A 11 -7.38 6.62 -14.66
N ARG A 12 -8.03 5.85 -15.53
CA ARG A 12 -8.13 6.22 -16.96
C ARG A 12 -8.99 7.46 -17.17
N ARG A 13 -10.09 7.62 -16.43
CA ARG A 13 -10.98 8.80 -16.51
C ARG A 13 -10.27 10.11 -16.15
N ILE A 14 -9.39 10.08 -15.15
CA ILE A 14 -8.61 11.25 -14.73
C ILE A 14 -7.32 11.45 -15.55
N GLY A 15 -7.16 10.73 -16.66
CA GLY A 15 -6.04 10.88 -17.59
C GLY A 15 -4.72 10.23 -17.14
N CYS A 16 -4.76 9.27 -16.20
CA CYS A 16 -3.56 8.53 -15.82
C CYS A 16 -3.18 7.52 -16.91
N SER A 17 -2.03 7.75 -17.54
CA SER A 17 -1.43 6.88 -18.57
C SER A 17 -0.37 5.93 -18.04
N LEU A 18 -0.15 5.87 -16.72
CA LEU A 18 0.84 4.96 -16.15
C LEU A 18 0.45 3.49 -16.42
N PRO A 19 1.46 2.63 -16.68
CA PRO A 19 1.24 1.19 -16.74
C PRO A 19 0.76 0.67 -15.38
N VAL A 20 -0.05 -0.38 -15.38
CA VAL A 20 -0.59 -0.97 -14.15
C VAL A 20 -0.30 -2.46 -14.15
N GLU A 21 0.30 -2.92 -13.05
CA GLU A 21 0.41 -4.33 -12.71
C GLU A 21 -0.50 -4.61 -11.51
N LEU A 22 -1.38 -5.60 -11.63
CA LEU A 22 -2.31 -6.00 -10.59
C LEU A 22 -1.90 -7.36 -10.05
N PHE A 23 -1.76 -7.46 -8.72
CA PHE A 23 -1.38 -8.70 -8.06
C PHE A 23 -2.57 -9.26 -7.28
N TYR A 24 -2.78 -10.58 -7.37
CA TYR A 24 -3.85 -11.30 -6.67
C TYR A 24 -3.33 -12.63 -6.11
N ALA A 25 -4.07 -13.22 -5.16
CA ALA A 25 -3.70 -14.47 -4.52
C ALA A 25 -3.80 -15.65 -5.50
N ASP A 26 -5.01 -16.05 -5.86
CA ASP A 26 -5.27 -17.26 -6.66
C ASP A 26 -6.61 -17.14 -7.42
N GLU A 27 -6.98 -18.20 -8.13
CA GLU A 27 -8.16 -18.30 -8.98
C GLU A 27 -9.47 -18.14 -8.18
N SER A 28 -9.44 -18.35 -6.86
CA SER A 28 -10.58 -18.11 -5.98
C SER A 28 -10.78 -16.62 -5.70
N GLU A 29 -9.74 -15.79 -5.83
CA GLU A 29 -9.84 -14.34 -5.74
C GLU A 29 -10.17 -13.71 -7.10
N MET A 30 -9.54 -14.21 -8.17
CA MET A 30 -9.74 -13.73 -9.54
C MET A 30 -9.83 -14.88 -10.53
N SER A 31 -10.99 -15.05 -11.15
CA SER A 31 -11.18 -16.04 -12.22
C SER A 31 -10.46 -15.63 -13.52
N ALA A 32 -10.25 -16.59 -14.42
CA ALA A 32 -9.61 -16.35 -15.71
C ALA A 32 -10.36 -15.30 -16.55
N GLU A 33 -11.70 -15.30 -16.52
CA GLU A 33 -12.53 -14.33 -17.23
C GLU A 33 -12.36 -12.91 -16.68
N VAL A 34 -12.17 -12.78 -15.37
CA VAL A 34 -11.88 -11.49 -14.73
C VAL A 34 -10.47 -11.02 -15.10
N VAL A 35 -9.49 -11.91 -15.12
CA VAL A 35 -8.12 -11.59 -15.56
C VAL A 35 -8.16 -11.08 -17.00
N GLU A 36 -8.79 -11.81 -17.92
CA GLU A 36 -8.92 -11.44 -19.33
C GLU A 36 -9.62 -10.08 -19.50
N LEU A 37 -10.68 -9.82 -18.73
CA LEU A 37 -11.36 -8.53 -18.72
C LEU A 37 -10.43 -7.38 -18.33
N LEU A 38 -9.63 -7.55 -17.28
CA LEU A 38 -8.72 -6.51 -16.79
C LEU A 38 -7.51 -6.35 -17.70
N GLU A 39 -6.99 -7.42 -18.28
CA GLU A 39 -5.93 -7.37 -19.29
C GLU A 39 -6.39 -6.66 -20.58
N GLY A 40 -7.65 -6.86 -20.97
CA GLY A 40 -8.30 -6.08 -22.04
C GLY A 40 -8.36 -4.56 -21.77
N MET A 41 -8.14 -4.12 -20.53
CA MET A 41 -8.03 -2.71 -20.14
C MET A 41 -6.57 -2.19 -20.13
N GLY A 42 -5.60 -3.01 -20.58
CA GLY A 42 -4.18 -2.67 -20.60
C GLY A 42 -3.51 -2.77 -19.22
N VAL A 43 -3.96 -3.72 -18.39
CA VAL A 43 -3.36 -4.08 -17.10
C VAL A 43 -2.61 -5.41 -17.27
N VAL A 44 -1.52 -5.63 -16.55
CA VAL A 44 -0.89 -6.97 -16.47
C VAL A 44 -1.25 -7.59 -15.13
N CYS A 45 -1.84 -8.78 -15.14
CA CYS A 45 -2.26 -9.45 -13.91
C CYS A 45 -1.23 -10.52 -13.49
N TYR A 46 -0.87 -10.55 -12.21
CA TYR A 46 0.05 -11.50 -11.62
C TYR A 46 -0.60 -12.28 -10.48
N ASN A 47 -0.66 -13.60 -10.62
CA ASN A 47 -0.91 -14.50 -9.51
C ASN A 47 0.36 -14.54 -8.63
N ILE A 48 0.22 -14.22 -7.35
CA ILE A 48 1.36 -14.09 -6.43
C ILE A 48 2.13 -15.40 -6.25
N TYR A 49 1.46 -16.55 -6.34
CA TYR A 49 2.08 -17.86 -6.20
C TYR A 49 2.90 -18.27 -7.42
N HIS A 50 2.77 -17.57 -8.54
CA HIS A 50 3.60 -17.78 -9.73
C HIS A 50 4.88 -16.95 -9.72
N LEU A 51 5.07 -16.09 -8.72
CA LEU A 51 6.29 -15.29 -8.58
C LEU A 51 7.48 -16.14 -8.11
N PRO A 52 8.71 -15.79 -8.52
CA PRO A 52 9.90 -16.50 -8.09
C PRO A 52 10.05 -16.51 -6.56
N ASN A 53 10.38 -17.67 -6.01
CA ASN A 53 10.65 -17.87 -4.57
C ASN A 53 9.46 -17.58 -3.63
N VAL A 54 8.23 -17.52 -4.15
CA VAL A 54 7.01 -17.53 -3.33
C VAL A 54 6.58 -18.97 -3.10
N SER A 55 6.52 -19.39 -1.83
CA SER A 55 6.10 -20.75 -1.47
C SER A 55 4.58 -20.89 -1.58
N SER A 56 4.11 -21.94 -2.26
CA SER A 56 2.68 -22.32 -2.26
C SER A 56 2.15 -22.73 -0.88
N SER A 57 3.04 -23.03 0.07
CA SER A 57 2.65 -23.34 1.45
C SER A 57 2.34 -22.10 2.30
N LEU A 58 2.70 -20.91 1.84
CA LEU A 58 2.47 -19.66 2.58
C LEU A 58 1.07 -19.14 2.20
N PRO A 59 0.09 -19.04 3.12
CA PRO A 59 -1.26 -18.63 2.75
C PRO A 59 -1.34 -17.10 2.54
N LEU A 60 -0.77 -16.64 1.43
CA LEU A 60 -0.78 -15.26 0.98
C LEU A 60 -2.17 -14.89 0.45
N ARG A 61 -2.89 -14.09 1.24
CA ARG A 61 -4.19 -13.50 0.93
C ARG A 61 -4.46 -12.30 1.83
N GLY A 62 -4.86 -11.17 1.24
CA GLY A 62 -5.10 -9.93 1.98
C GLY A 62 -3.86 -9.06 2.11
N PHE A 63 -3.71 -8.38 3.25
CA PHE A 63 -2.75 -7.28 3.45
C PHE A 63 -1.30 -7.59 3.06
N GLN A 64 -0.82 -8.80 3.36
CA GLN A 64 0.55 -9.22 3.12
C GLN A 64 0.95 -9.23 1.64
N ILE A 65 -0.02 -9.41 0.71
CA ILE A 65 0.25 -9.45 -0.74
C ILE A 65 0.88 -8.13 -1.23
N LYS A 66 0.53 -7.02 -0.60
CA LYS A 66 1.02 -5.68 -0.93
C LYS A 66 2.54 -5.59 -0.98
N ALA A 67 3.22 -6.17 0.01
CA ALA A 67 4.67 -6.18 0.06
C ALA A 67 5.28 -6.92 -1.14
N PHE A 68 4.69 -8.04 -1.52
CA PHE A 68 5.14 -8.82 -2.66
C PHE A 68 4.86 -8.06 -3.97
N ALA A 69 3.67 -7.52 -4.15
CA ALA A 69 3.31 -6.73 -5.33
C ALA A 69 4.24 -5.53 -5.54
N VAL A 70 4.54 -4.79 -4.47
CA VAL A 70 5.51 -3.69 -4.53
C VAL A 70 6.90 -4.20 -4.84
N VAL A 71 7.40 -5.27 -4.23
CA VAL A 71 8.79 -5.73 -4.51
C VAL A 71 8.92 -6.34 -5.91
N PHE A 72 8.01 -7.22 -6.30
CA PHE A 72 8.10 -8.04 -7.51
C PHE A 72 7.53 -7.40 -8.78
N SER A 73 6.85 -6.26 -8.68
CA SER A 73 6.48 -5.48 -9.86
C SER A 73 7.70 -5.11 -10.72
N SER A 74 7.50 -4.95 -12.02
CA SER A 74 8.58 -4.62 -12.96
C SER A 74 9.10 -3.18 -12.82
N PHE A 75 8.38 -2.32 -12.10
CA PHE A 75 8.66 -0.89 -12.00
C PHE A 75 9.81 -0.58 -11.02
N GLU A 76 10.67 0.39 -11.34
CA GLU A 76 11.63 0.96 -10.36
C GLU A 76 10.92 1.93 -9.41
N GLU A 77 9.98 2.72 -9.90
CA GLU A 77 9.20 3.69 -9.13
C GLU A 77 7.74 3.24 -9.11
N VAL A 78 7.21 3.03 -7.91
CA VAL A 78 5.89 2.42 -7.70
C VAL A 78 4.97 3.42 -7.03
N ILE A 79 3.75 3.51 -7.54
CA ILE A 79 2.60 4.05 -6.79
C ILE A 79 1.74 2.85 -6.43
N TRP A 80 1.62 2.59 -5.13
CA TRP A 80 0.72 1.57 -4.62
C TRP A 80 -0.66 2.17 -4.40
N LEU A 81 -1.70 1.42 -4.76
CA LEU A 81 -3.09 1.71 -4.45
C LEU A 81 -3.78 0.40 -4.04
N ASP A 82 -4.43 0.39 -2.88
CA ASP A 82 -5.36 -0.68 -2.52
C ASP A 82 -6.53 -0.67 -3.52
N SER A 83 -7.14 -1.85 -3.73
CA SER A 83 -8.16 -2.02 -4.77
C SER A 83 -9.44 -1.22 -4.53
N ASP A 84 -9.62 -0.65 -3.34
CA ASP A 84 -10.74 0.17 -2.91
C ASP A 84 -10.40 1.67 -2.83
N VAL A 85 -9.20 2.07 -3.26
CA VAL A 85 -8.84 3.49 -3.41
C VAL A 85 -9.47 4.03 -4.70
N VAL A 86 -10.12 5.20 -4.61
CA VAL A 86 -10.74 5.89 -5.75
C VAL A 86 -9.98 7.19 -6.06
N PRO A 87 -9.04 7.20 -7.03
CA PRO A 87 -8.23 8.37 -7.31
C PRO A 87 -9.07 9.51 -7.88
N LEU A 88 -8.97 10.70 -7.26
CA LEU A 88 -9.63 11.92 -7.71
C LEU A 88 -8.71 12.82 -8.55
N ARG A 89 -7.40 12.58 -8.50
CA ARG A 89 -6.36 13.30 -9.26
C ARG A 89 -5.37 12.31 -9.86
N ASN A 90 -4.71 12.71 -10.93
CA ASN A 90 -3.73 11.88 -11.59
C ASN A 90 -2.53 11.62 -10.64
N PRO A 91 -2.30 10.36 -10.21
CA PRO A 91 -1.27 10.07 -9.22
C PRO A 91 0.16 10.25 -9.76
N LEU A 92 0.35 10.38 -11.08
CA LEU A 92 1.64 10.72 -11.68
C LEU A 92 2.30 11.96 -11.06
N GLU A 93 1.49 12.91 -10.57
CA GLU A 93 1.95 14.12 -9.88
C GLU A 93 2.75 13.81 -8.59
N LEU A 94 2.60 12.62 -8.00
CA LEU A 94 3.36 12.24 -6.80
C LEU A 94 4.85 12.18 -7.08
N PHE A 95 5.27 11.72 -8.27
CA PHE A 95 6.68 11.59 -8.64
C PHE A 95 7.37 12.96 -8.80
N SER A 96 6.64 14.01 -9.15
CA SER A 96 7.16 15.38 -9.23
C SER A 96 7.01 16.18 -7.93
N SER A 97 6.42 15.59 -6.89
CA SER A 97 6.28 16.27 -5.59
C SER A 97 7.63 16.54 -4.94
N ALA A 98 7.72 17.64 -4.19
CA ALA A 98 8.94 17.99 -3.44
C ALA A 98 9.32 16.89 -2.43
N LEU A 99 8.33 16.25 -1.83
CA LEU A 99 8.53 15.18 -0.85
C LEU A 99 9.11 13.92 -1.51
N TYR A 100 8.59 13.52 -2.67
CA TYR A 100 9.14 12.40 -3.43
C TYR A 100 10.55 12.71 -3.94
N SER A 101 10.78 13.92 -4.46
CA SER A 101 12.11 14.34 -4.90
C SER A 101 13.13 14.24 -3.75
N ALA A 102 12.77 14.74 -2.57
CA ALA A 102 13.62 14.73 -1.38
C ALA A 102 13.91 13.31 -0.85
N HIS A 103 12.90 12.46 -0.71
CA HIS A 103 13.02 11.20 0.03
C HIS A 103 12.95 9.93 -0.83
N GLY A 104 12.44 10.05 -2.06
CA GLY A 104 12.16 8.91 -2.95
C GLY A 104 10.96 8.09 -2.48
N ASN A 105 10.16 8.63 -1.57
CA ASN A 105 8.95 8.01 -1.07
C ASN A 105 7.99 9.06 -0.51
N VAL A 106 6.69 8.74 -0.57
CA VAL A 106 5.59 9.56 -0.05
C VAL A 106 4.59 8.63 0.62
N PHE A 107 4.39 8.84 1.92
CA PHE A 107 3.41 8.15 2.74
C PHE A 107 2.51 9.17 3.45
N TRP A 108 1.28 8.75 3.73
CA TRP A 108 0.32 9.52 4.50
C TRP A 108 0.31 9.05 5.95
N GLN A 109 -0.08 9.96 6.84
CA GLN A 109 -0.38 9.59 8.23
C GLN A 109 -1.80 9.06 8.30
N ASP A 110 -1.99 8.05 9.13
CA ASP A 110 -3.31 7.54 9.44
C ASP A 110 -4.19 8.62 10.12
N TRP A 111 -5.51 8.48 9.95
CA TRP A 111 -6.49 9.35 10.60
C TRP A 111 -6.46 9.22 12.13
N SER A 112 -6.19 8.03 12.65
CA SER A 112 -6.00 7.75 14.07
C SER A 112 -4.82 8.54 14.62
N ARG A 113 -5.05 9.20 15.75
CA ARG A 113 -3.98 9.89 16.50
C ARG A 113 -3.27 8.96 17.46
N ASP A 114 -3.84 7.78 17.70
CA ASP A 114 -3.35 6.86 18.70
C ASP A 114 -2.70 5.64 18.02
N PRO A 115 -1.35 5.53 18.08
CA PRO A 115 -0.61 4.43 17.48
C PRO A 115 -0.76 3.20 18.36
N HIS A 116 -1.85 2.46 18.15
CA HIS A 116 -2.23 1.32 18.98
C HIS A 116 -1.89 -0.03 18.36
N TRP A 117 -1.65 -0.09 17.05
CA TRP A 117 -1.56 -1.38 16.40
C TRP A 117 -0.22 -2.06 16.65
N ILE A 118 0.86 -1.31 16.89
CA ILE A 118 2.17 -1.83 17.27
C ILE A 118 2.51 -1.48 18.73
N SER A 119 2.76 -2.51 19.56
CA SER A 119 3.05 -2.28 20.98
C SER A 119 4.42 -1.64 21.20
N ARG A 120 4.53 -0.79 22.23
CA ARG A 120 5.80 -0.15 22.61
C ARG A 120 6.88 -1.18 22.96
N ASP A 121 6.49 -2.25 23.65
CA ASP A 121 7.41 -3.34 24.01
C ASP A 121 7.92 -4.08 22.77
N PHE A 122 7.08 -4.27 21.76
CA PHE A 122 7.50 -4.87 20.51
C PHE A 122 8.51 -3.99 19.78
N LEU A 123 8.28 -2.68 19.71
CA LEU A 123 9.27 -1.74 19.16
C LEU A 123 10.58 -1.74 19.96
N ALA A 124 10.50 -1.73 21.29
CA ALA A 124 11.65 -1.75 22.17
C ALA A 124 12.50 -3.01 22.00
N ALA A 125 11.89 -4.16 21.71
CA ALA A 125 12.60 -5.40 21.41
C ALA A 125 13.50 -5.31 20.16
N TYR A 126 13.22 -4.37 19.25
CA TYR A 126 14.06 -4.06 18.10
C TYR A 126 14.94 -2.81 18.30
N GLY A 127 15.04 -2.30 19.53
CA GLY A 127 15.80 -1.08 19.83
C GLY A 127 15.17 0.18 19.25
N LEU A 128 13.87 0.16 18.97
CA LEU A 128 13.12 1.27 18.42
C LEU A 128 12.20 1.89 19.45
N ARG A 129 11.83 3.15 19.19
CA ARG A 129 10.86 3.91 19.98
C ARG A 129 9.90 4.66 19.08
N MET A 130 8.69 4.86 19.58
CA MET A 130 7.77 5.86 19.06
C MET A 130 8.31 7.24 19.42
N GLU A 131 8.41 8.12 18.43
CA GLU A 131 8.68 9.53 18.67
C GLU A 131 7.40 10.25 19.12
N ASP A 132 7.55 11.36 19.85
CA ASP A 132 6.40 12.14 20.29
C ASP A 132 5.67 12.72 19.07
N GLY A 133 4.35 12.52 19.03
CA GLY A 133 3.51 12.93 17.90
C GLY A 133 3.66 12.07 16.65
N GLU A 134 4.45 11.00 16.69
CA GLU A 134 4.54 10.05 15.59
C GLU A 134 3.25 9.25 15.44
N ARG A 135 2.79 9.15 14.19
CA ARG A 135 1.59 8.40 13.82
C ARG A 135 1.93 7.20 12.96
N GLU A 136 0.99 6.26 12.95
CA GLU A 136 0.95 5.18 11.97
C GLU A 136 0.83 5.76 10.55
N LEU A 137 1.27 4.97 9.58
CA LEU A 137 1.10 5.31 8.18
C LEU A 137 -0.24 4.80 7.68
N GLU A 138 -0.84 5.53 6.75
CA GLU A 138 -1.88 4.97 5.91
C GLU A 138 -1.20 4.17 4.79
N ALA A 139 -1.57 2.89 4.67
CA ALA A 139 -0.94 1.95 3.74
C ALA A 139 -1.81 1.67 2.51
N GLY A 140 -3.02 2.24 2.44
CA GLY A 140 -3.87 2.16 1.26
C GLY A 140 -3.28 2.81 0.02
N GLN A 141 -2.41 3.81 0.18
CA GLN A 141 -1.69 4.43 -0.93
C GLN A 141 -0.32 4.96 -0.51
N PHE A 142 0.65 4.86 -1.40
CA PHE A 142 1.97 5.49 -1.26
C PHE A 142 2.73 5.51 -2.58
N ALA A 143 3.75 6.35 -2.67
CA ALA A 143 4.73 6.29 -3.74
C ALA A 143 6.11 5.91 -3.18
N VAL A 144 6.88 5.08 -3.89
CA VAL A 144 8.21 4.65 -3.46
C VAL A 144 9.13 4.36 -4.66
N SER A 145 10.39 4.79 -4.56
CA SER A 145 11.47 4.37 -5.46
C SER A 145 12.13 3.12 -4.86
N LYS A 146 12.04 1.98 -5.56
CA LYS A 146 12.69 0.73 -5.15
C LYS A 146 14.19 0.91 -5.02
N ARG A 147 14.81 1.60 -5.99
CA ARG A 147 16.25 1.88 -5.98
C ARG A 147 16.69 2.60 -4.70
N ARG A 148 15.90 3.58 -4.23
CA ARG A 148 16.23 4.36 -3.02
C ARG A 148 15.81 3.66 -1.72
N ALA A 149 14.72 2.90 -1.75
CA ALA A 149 14.14 2.26 -0.56
C ALA A 149 14.47 0.76 -0.43
N TRP A 150 15.34 0.19 -1.28
CA TRP A 150 15.51 -1.26 -1.41
C TRP A 150 15.72 -1.97 -0.08
N ARG A 151 16.59 -1.43 0.78
CA ARG A 151 16.86 -1.99 2.13
C ARG A 151 15.61 -2.03 3.00
N ALA A 152 14.79 -0.99 3.00
CA ALA A 152 13.51 -0.98 3.72
C ALA A 152 12.52 -1.96 3.07
N LEU A 153 12.42 -2.00 1.74
CA LEU A 153 11.52 -2.92 1.04
C LEU A 153 11.84 -4.40 1.32
N GLN A 154 13.10 -4.76 1.49
CA GLN A 154 13.48 -6.12 1.92
C GLN A 154 12.98 -6.42 3.34
N VAL A 155 13.03 -5.44 4.25
CA VAL A 155 12.49 -5.59 5.61
C VAL A 155 10.96 -5.67 5.58
N VAL A 156 10.28 -4.86 4.76
CA VAL A 156 8.84 -4.95 4.54
C VAL A 156 8.46 -6.34 4.04
N LEU A 157 9.15 -6.86 3.01
CA LEU A 157 8.90 -8.19 2.47
C LEU A 157 9.15 -9.29 3.52
N TYR A 158 10.18 -9.14 4.35
CA TYR A 158 10.43 -10.07 5.45
C TYR A 158 9.28 -10.09 6.47
N ILE A 159 8.84 -8.91 6.93
CA ILE A 159 7.72 -8.79 7.88
C ILE A 159 6.46 -9.46 7.31
N ASN A 160 6.13 -9.16 6.05
CA ASN A 160 4.90 -9.63 5.40
C ASN A 160 4.97 -11.10 4.95
N SER A 161 6.16 -11.64 4.68
CA SER A 161 6.34 -13.09 4.47
C SER A 161 6.24 -13.89 5.79
N HIS A 162 6.44 -13.23 6.94
CA HIS A 162 6.29 -13.80 8.27
C HIS A 162 5.05 -13.27 8.99
N PHE A 163 4.00 -12.89 8.25
CA PHE A 163 2.81 -12.22 8.78
C PHE A 163 2.15 -12.96 9.95
N MET A 164 2.17 -14.30 9.96
CA MET A 164 1.67 -15.11 11.09
C MET A 164 2.37 -14.81 12.43
N HIS A 165 3.60 -14.29 12.41
CA HIS A 165 4.29 -13.81 13.60
C HIS A 165 4.01 -12.33 13.87
N PHE A 166 4.15 -11.49 12.85
CA PHE A 166 4.11 -10.03 13.02
C PHE A 166 2.69 -9.49 13.24
N TYR A 167 1.68 -10.01 12.53
CA TYR A 167 0.30 -9.52 12.63
C TYR A 167 -0.39 -9.90 13.95
N ARG A 168 0.26 -10.70 14.80
CA ARG A 168 -0.18 -10.88 16.20
C ARG A 168 0.12 -9.66 17.08
N ARG A 169 0.94 -8.72 16.58
CA ARG A 169 1.45 -7.56 17.33
C ARG A 169 1.35 -6.26 16.51
N MET A 170 0.66 -6.34 15.37
CA MET A 170 0.50 -5.29 14.35
C MET A 170 -0.84 -5.51 13.66
N TYR A 171 -1.50 -4.43 13.19
CA TYR A 171 -2.71 -4.54 12.39
C TYR A 171 -2.36 -4.61 10.91
N GLY A 172 -2.26 -5.83 10.39
CA GLY A 172 -1.92 -6.07 9.00
C GLY A 172 -0.55 -5.53 8.61
N ASP A 173 -0.41 -5.11 7.35
CA ASP A 173 0.85 -4.63 6.77
C ASP A 173 1.17 -3.18 7.16
N LYS A 174 0.22 -2.47 7.75
CA LYS A 174 0.20 -1.01 7.85
C LYS A 174 1.47 -0.42 8.47
N ASP A 175 1.84 -0.87 9.66
CA ASP A 175 3.05 -0.40 10.34
C ASP A 175 4.34 -1.06 9.82
N SER A 176 4.25 -2.05 8.92
CA SER A 176 5.44 -2.73 8.39
C SER A 176 6.34 -1.76 7.62
N TRP A 177 5.74 -0.81 6.90
CA TRP A 177 6.44 0.25 6.17
C TRP A 177 7.21 1.16 7.11
N ARG A 178 6.55 1.73 8.12
CA ARG A 178 7.18 2.62 9.09
C ARG A 178 8.30 1.92 9.85
N LEU A 179 8.03 0.70 10.34
CA LEU A 179 9.01 -0.13 11.04
C LEU A 179 10.24 -0.41 10.16
N ALA A 180 10.02 -0.81 8.91
CA ALA A 180 11.09 -1.11 7.97
C ALA A 180 11.99 0.10 7.67
N PHE A 181 11.41 1.28 7.45
CA PHE A 181 12.20 2.50 7.22
C PHE A 181 13.02 2.90 8.45
N LYS A 182 12.48 2.74 9.67
CA LYS A 182 13.24 2.95 10.91
C LYS A 182 14.40 1.95 11.04
N LEU A 183 14.15 0.66 10.84
CA LEU A 183 15.17 -0.39 10.92
C LEU A 183 16.27 -0.20 9.87
N ALA A 184 15.90 0.20 8.65
CA ALA A 184 16.83 0.49 7.57
C ALA A 184 17.58 1.82 7.74
N ARG A 185 17.19 2.66 8.72
CA ARG A 185 17.69 4.03 8.92
C ARG A 185 17.55 4.88 7.66
N LEU A 186 16.41 4.76 6.98
CA LEU A 186 16.09 5.51 5.77
C LEU A 186 15.07 6.63 6.07
N PRO A 187 15.15 7.77 5.35
CA PRO A 187 14.19 8.85 5.51
C PRO A 187 12.81 8.42 5.02
N LEU A 188 11.78 8.78 5.79
CA LEU A 188 10.39 8.51 5.49
C LEU A 188 9.68 9.83 5.14
N GLY A 189 9.34 10.00 3.87
CA GLY A 189 8.62 11.15 3.37
C GLY A 189 7.16 11.10 3.81
N ARG A 190 6.81 11.87 4.84
CA ARG A 190 5.46 11.91 5.42
C ARG A 190 4.72 13.17 5.01
N VAL A 191 3.53 13.00 4.45
CA VAL A 191 2.59 14.10 4.24
C VAL A 191 2.15 14.65 5.60
N ALA A 192 2.27 15.96 5.80
CA ALA A 192 1.99 16.60 7.08
C ALA A 192 0.51 16.53 7.49
N ARG A 193 -0.40 16.45 6.51
CA ARG A 193 -1.84 16.26 6.73
C ARG A 193 -2.16 14.77 6.80
N ALA A 194 -2.99 14.39 7.77
CA ALA A 194 -3.53 13.04 7.86
C ALA A 194 -4.57 12.81 6.77
N ALA A 195 -4.87 11.53 6.51
CA ALA A 195 -6.00 11.15 5.66
C ALA A 195 -7.30 11.79 6.16
N ASP A 196 -8.14 12.23 5.22
CA ASP A 196 -9.45 12.84 5.48
C ASP A 196 -10.56 12.03 4.79
N ALA A 197 -11.82 12.37 5.07
CA ALA A 197 -12.99 11.74 4.48
C ALA A 197 -13.59 12.61 3.36
N VAL A 198 -14.06 11.95 2.30
CA VAL A 198 -14.82 12.59 1.22
C VAL A 198 -16.11 11.81 0.95
N GLY A 199 -17.21 12.52 0.79
CA GLY A 199 -18.52 11.89 0.63
C GLY A 199 -19.63 12.87 0.33
N LEU A 200 -20.83 12.33 0.32
CA LEU A 200 -22.07 13.08 0.12
C LEU A 200 -22.94 12.97 1.38
N LEU A 201 -23.80 13.95 1.59
CA LEU A 201 -24.88 13.83 2.56
C LEU A 201 -26.07 13.20 1.86
N ASP A 202 -26.66 12.16 2.46
CA ASP A 202 -27.93 11.63 2.00
C ASP A 202 -29.08 12.64 2.28
N PRO A 203 -30.28 12.45 1.71
CA PRO A 203 -31.41 13.36 1.94
C PRO A 203 -31.85 13.49 3.41
N SER A 204 -31.43 12.57 4.29
CA SER A 204 -31.66 12.62 5.74
C SER A 204 -30.56 13.35 6.50
N GLY A 205 -29.52 13.86 5.81
CA GLY A 205 -28.38 14.55 6.39
C GLY A 205 -27.29 13.63 6.92
N ARG A 206 -27.34 12.32 6.64
CA ARG A 206 -26.28 11.38 7.05
C ARG A 206 -25.14 11.40 6.05
N PHE A 207 -23.90 11.41 6.55
CA PHE A 207 -22.72 11.33 5.71
C PHE A 207 -22.53 9.91 5.16
N CYS A 208 -22.41 9.81 3.83
CA CYS A 208 -22.05 8.62 3.09
C CYS A 208 -20.81 8.94 2.27
N GLY A 209 -19.66 8.43 2.70
CA GLY A 209 -18.38 8.71 2.07
C GLY A 209 -17.37 7.61 2.27
N ASN A 210 -16.24 7.77 1.61
CA ASN A 210 -15.06 6.96 1.83
C ASN A 210 -14.05 7.79 2.64
N THR A 211 -13.42 7.12 3.59
CA THR A 211 -12.20 7.64 4.23
C THR A 211 -11.03 7.42 3.25
N MET A 212 -10.03 8.29 3.31
CA MET A 212 -8.73 8.20 2.61
C MET A 212 -8.66 8.96 1.27
N MET A 213 -8.51 10.28 1.35
CA MET A 213 -7.81 11.08 0.33
C MET A 213 -6.32 11.22 0.64
#